data_AF-A0A6G3WNK1-F1
#
_entry.id   AF-A0A6G3WNK1-F1
#
_cell.length_a   1.000
_cell.length_b   1.000
_cell.length_c   1.000
_cell.angle_alpha   90.00
_cell.angle_beta   90.00
_cell.angle_gamma   90.00
#
_symmetry.space_group_name_H-M   'P 1'
#
loop_
_entity.id
_entity.type
_entity.pdbx_description
1 polymer ?
#
loop_
_entity_poly.entity_id
_entity_poly.type
_entity_poly.pdbx_seq_one_letter_code
_entity_poly.pdbx_strand_id
1 'polypeptide(L)'
;EQGAVVYSWLGRGPLMAARRTEEVLRAALGVPDRIPYARKRAVRGRLPGAEERAVEVAELYGRAARLEGGGRPESLERLPLEVVDQAELFGIDRAPAPVRSVRELVDGGVVAGRLVAAAGPDLHLAVDGVGVVVLDTRLITGWDLAAVPAEAGSDVRVPLIDIGGGGVQGGLF
;
A
#
# COMPACT_ATOMS: atom_id res chain seq x y z
N GLU A 1 -4.91 4.89 5.73
CA GLU A 1 -4.96 3.48 5.26
C GLU A 1 -3.73 2.72 5.74
N GLN A 2 -3.84 1.42 6.00
CA GLN A 2 -2.66 0.57 6.19
C GLN A 2 -1.84 0.57 4.87
N GLY A 3 -0.56 0.93 4.95
CA GLY A 3 0.34 0.98 3.79
C GLY A 3 0.27 2.26 2.95
N ALA A 4 -0.19 3.37 3.51
CA ALA A 4 0.04 4.70 2.94
C ALA A 4 1.55 5.02 2.95
N VAL A 5 2.11 5.32 1.78
CA VAL A 5 3.55 5.55 1.65
C VAL A 5 3.94 6.92 2.20
N VAL A 6 3.15 7.94 1.88
CA VAL A 6 3.37 9.30 2.38
C VAL A 6 2.02 9.84 2.84
N TYR A 7 1.98 10.52 3.98
CA TYR A 7 0.74 11.10 4.52
C TYR A 7 1.01 12.28 5.44
N SER A 8 -0.03 13.06 5.71
CA SER A 8 -0.09 14.01 6.83
C SER A 8 -1.43 13.83 7.51
N TRP A 9 -1.49 14.05 8.82
CA TRP A 9 -2.76 14.10 9.54
C TRP A 9 -3.48 15.42 9.24
N LEU A 10 -4.78 15.37 8.95
CA LEU A 10 -5.61 16.57 8.74
C LEU A 10 -6.23 17.10 10.05
N GLY A 11 -6.32 16.24 11.05
CA GLY A 11 -6.99 16.58 12.29
C GLY A 11 -7.22 15.40 13.22
N ARG A 12 -7.70 15.72 14.42
CA ARG A 12 -8.08 14.74 15.45
C ARG A 12 -9.36 15.19 16.15
N GLY A 13 -10.15 14.22 16.60
CA GLY A 13 -11.42 14.47 17.28
C GLY A 13 -12.32 13.23 17.30
N PRO A 14 -13.61 13.39 17.66
CA PRO A 14 -14.55 12.27 17.71
C PRO A 14 -14.71 11.58 16.35
N LEU A 15 -14.82 10.24 16.37
CA LEU A 15 -14.88 9.40 15.17
C LEU A 15 -15.92 9.87 14.15
N MET A 16 -17.12 10.23 14.62
CA MET A 16 -18.20 10.65 13.71
C MET A 16 -17.94 11.99 13.04
N ALA A 17 -17.27 12.91 13.73
CA ALA A 17 -16.85 14.17 13.13
C ALA A 17 -15.75 13.92 12.09
N ALA A 18 -14.76 13.07 12.42
CA ALA A 18 -13.71 12.66 11.49
C ALA A 18 -14.28 12.00 10.22
N ARG A 19 -15.20 11.04 10.36
CA ARG A 19 -15.85 10.36 9.23
C ARG A 19 -16.64 11.31 8.33
N ARG A 20 -17.40 12.25 8.93
CA ARG A 20 -18.13 13.25 8.15
C ARG A 20 -17.19 14.14 7.35
N THR A 21 -16.09 14.59 7.96
CA THR A 21 -15.07 15.38 7.26
C THR A 21 -14.41 14.58 6.15
N GLU A 22 -14.09 13.31 6.38
CA GLU A 22 -13.57 12.40 5.36
C GLU A 22 -14.53 12.27 4.17
N GLU A 23 -15.83 12.05 4.41
CA GLU A 23 -16.85 11.97 3.36
C GLU A 23 -16.94 13.26 2.51
N VAL A 24 -16.93 14.43 3.16
CA VAL A 24 -16.95 15.73 2.48
C VAL A 24 -15.70 15.94 1.63
N LEU A 25 -14.51 15.71 2.21
CA LEU A 25 -13.24 15.88 1.51
C LEU A 25 -13.12 14.88 0.35
N ARG A 26 -13.56 13.65 0.56
CA ARG A 26 -13.61 12.61 -0.47
C ARG A 26 -14.41 13.06 -1.69
N ALA A 27 -15.62 13.57 -1.45
CA ALA A 27 -16.50 14.08 -2.51
C ALA A 27 -15.90 15.32 -3.20
N ALA A 28 -15.40 16.28 -2.42
CA ALA A 28 -14.89 17.55 -2.95
C ALA A 28 -13.54 17.42 -3.69
N LEU A 29 -12.69 16.48 -3.28
CA LEU A 29 -11.35 16.27 -3.86
C LEU A 29 -11.32 15.13 -4.88
N GLY A 30 -12.44 14.44 -5.11
CA GLY A 30 -12.53 13.30 -6.02
C GLY A 30 -11.65 12.11 -5.62
N VAL A 31 -11.30 12.01 -4.33
CA VAL A 31 -10.47 10.92 -3.81
C VAL A 31 -11.37 9.68 -3.61
N PRO A 32 -10.99 8.49 -4.07
CA PRO A 32 -11.78 7.28 -3.80
C PRO A 32 -11.65 6.86 -2.32
N ASP A 33 -12.67 6.18 -1.79
CA ASP A 33 -12.63 5.60 -0.42
C ASP A 33 -11.50 4.58 -0.27
N ARG A 34 -11.32 3.78 -1.31
CA ARG A 34 -10.34 2.70 -1.38
C ARG A 34 -9.71 2.65 -2.75
N ILE A 35 -8.42 2.39 -2.76
CA ILE A 35 -7.69 2.06 -3.98
C ILE A 35 -7.41 0.55 -3.96
N PRO A 36 -7.77 -0.21 -5.01
CA PRO A 36 -7.50 -1.64 -5.08
C PRO A 36 -6.00 -1.96 -4.93
N TYR A 37 -5.65 -3.03 -4.21
CA TYR A 37 -4.25 -3.44 -4.02
C TYR A 37 -3.52 -3.69 -5.33
N ALA A 38 -4.16 -4.28 -6.33
CA ALA A 38 -3.56 -4.47 -7.65
C ALA A 38 -3.08 -3.15 -8.27
N ARG A 39 -3.84 -2.06 -8.11
CA ARG A 39 -3.45 -0.72 -8.58
C ARG A 39 -2.29 -0.15 -7.74
N LYS A 40 -2.31 -0.35 -6.41
CA LYS A 40 -1.19 0.04 -5.53
C LYS A 40 0.11 -0.69 -5.91
N ARG A 41 0.06 -2.01 -6.13
CA ARG A 41 1.21 -2.84 -6.54
C ARG A 41 1.84 -2.36 -7.84
N ALA A 42 1.02 -1.99 -8.82
CA ALA A 42 1.49 -1.52 -10.13
C ALA A 42 2.28 -0.19 -10.09
N VAL A 43 2.04 0.65 -9.07
CA VAL A 43 2.66 1.98 -8.99
C VAL A 43 3.73 2.10 -7.90
N ARG A 44 3.73 1.20 -6.89
CA ARG A 44 4.67 1.26 -5.75
C ARG A 44 6.15 1.21 -6.15
N GLY A 45 6.48 0.50 -7.23
CA GLY A 45 7.86 0.43 -7.75
C GLY A 45 8.27 1.60 -8.64
N ARG A 46 7.43 2.64 -8.78
CA ARG A 46 7.64 3.79 -9.66
C ARG A 46 7.21 5.10 -8.98
N LEU A 47 7.28 5.14 -7.66
CA LEU A 47 6.90 6.34 -6.92
C LEU A 47 7.89 7.47 -7.22
N PRO A 48 7.40 8.72 -7.24
CA PRO A 48 8.27 9.88 -7.42
C PRO A 48 9.24 10.03 -6.24
N GLY A 49 10.22 10.93 -6.36
CA GLY A 49 11.20 11.21 -5.30
C GLY A 49 10.56 11.74 -4.02
N ALA A 50 11.28 11.67 -2.90
CA ALA A 50 10.75 12.05 -1.58
C ALA A 50 10.25 13.51 -1.53
N GLU A 51 10.96 14.44 -2.17
CA GLU A 51 10.55 15.84 -2.25
C GLU A 51 9.24 16.01 -3.01
N GLU A 52 9.11 15.40 -4.19
CA GLU A 52 7.88 15.45 -4.99
C GLU A 52 6.69 14.80 -4.26
N ARG A 53 6.92 13.67 -3.57
CA ARG A 53 5.91 13.05 -2.70
C ARG A 53 5.46 13.99 -1.58
N ALA A 54 6.38 14.73 -0.97
CA ALA A 54 6.08 15.67 0.10
C ALA A 54 5.28 16.88 -0.42
N VAL A 55 5.65 17.41 -1.59
CA VAL A 55 4.93 18.49 -2.27
C VAL A 55 3.49 18.08 -2.57
N GLU A 56 3.28 16.90 -3.15
CA GLU A 56 1.94 16.38 -3.46
C GLU A 56 1.02 16.32 -2.22
N VAL A 57 1.57 15.85 -1.08
CA VAL A 57 0.82 15.81 0.19
C VAL A 57 0.56 17.21 0.74
N ALA A 58 1.54 18.12 0.67
CA ALA A 58 1.39 19.50 1.11
C ALA A 58 0.31 20.24 0.31
N GLU A 59 0.27 20.04 -1.01
CA GLU A 59 -0.75 20.61 -1.88
C GLU A 59 -2.15 20.07 -1.56
N LEU A 60 -2.27 18.75 -1.38
CA LEU A 60 -3.53 18.11 -0.99
C LEU A 60 -4.02 18.61 0.38
N TYR A 61 -3.12 18.74 1.36
CA TYR A 61 -3.41 19.32 2.66
C TYR A 61 -3.92 20.76 2.52
N GLY A 62 -3.26 21.59 1.69
CA GLY A 62 -3.69 22.97 1.42
C GLY A 62 -5.07 23.05 0.77
N ARG A 63 -5.40 22.14 -0.16
CA ARG A 63 -6.75 22.03 -0.74
C ARG A 63 -7.79 21.67 0.32
N ALA A 64 -7.50 20.66 1.16
CA ALA A 64 -8.38 20.25 2.25
C ALA A 64 -8.60 21.40 3.26
N ALA A 65 -7.55 22.12 3.64
CA ALA A 65 -7.62 23.23 4.57
C ALA A 65 -8.51 24.37 4.06
N ARG A 66 -8.48 24.68 2.76
CA ARG A 66 -9.35 25.70 2.14
C ARG A 66 -10.82 25.29 2.15
N LEU A 67 -11.12 24.03 1.89
CA LEU A 67 -12.50 23.50 1.92
C LEU A 67 -13.09 23.55 3.34
N GLU A 68 -12.27 23.27 4.34
CA GLU A 68 -12.69 23.28 5.75
C GLU A 68 -12.94 24.69 6.31
N GLY A 69 -12.36 25.73 5.70
CA GLY A 69 -12.61 27.13 6.07
C GLY A 69 -14.08 27.57 5.96
N GLY A 70 -14.93 26.76 5.28
CA GLY A 70 -16.36 27.01 5.13
C GLY A 70 -17.30 26.20 6.04
N GLY A 71 -16.80 25.32 6.93
CA GLY A 71 -17.72 24.52 7.77
C GLY A 71 -17.17 23.30 8.50
N ARG A 72 -15.91 23.32 8.95
CA ARG A 72 -15.36 22.23 9.78
C ARG A 72 -16.13 22.09 11.10
N PRO A 73 -16.47 20.87 11.55
CA PRO A 73 -17.06 20.68 12.87
C PRO A 73 -16.13 21.21 13.97
N GLU A 74 -16.65 21.99 14.92
CA GLU A 74 -15.89 22.54 16.05
C GLU A 74 -15.18 21.45 16.87
N SER A 75 -15.75 20.25 16.90
CA SER A 75 -15.21 19.07 17.59
C SER A 75 -13.96 18.47 16.93
N LEU A 76 -13.52 18.96 15.77
CA LEU A 76 -12.34 18.47 15.06
C LEU A 76 -11.22 19.50 15.12
N GLU A 77 -10.17 19.20 15.88
CA GLU A 77 -8.95 20.01 15.95
C GLU A 77 -8.10 19.80 14.70
N ARG A 78 -7.72 20.90 14.03
CA ARG A 78 -6.77 20.87 12.90
C ARG A 78 -5.38 20.59 13.43
N LEU A 79 -4.70 19.61 12.83
CA LEU A 79 -3.29 19.34 13.09
C LEU A 79 -2.42 20.08 12.07
N PRO A 80 -1.18 20.47 12.42
CA PRO A 80 -0.26 21.07 11.47
C PRO A 80 0.07 20.10 10.32
N LEU A 81 0.48 20.67 9.18
CA LEU A 81 1.03 19.88 8.09
C LEU A 81 2.34 19.24 8.55
N GLU A 82 2.34 17.92 8.70
CA GLU A 82 3.51 17.11 9.04
C GLU A 82 3.56 15.94 8.07
N VAL A 83 4.40 16.06 7.05
CA VAL A 83 4.58 15.01 6.05
C VAL A 83 5.39 13.88 6.65
N VAL A 84 4.77 12.72 6.78
CA VAL A 84 5.42 11.46 7.16
C VAL A 84 5.60 10.62 5.90
N ASP A 85 6.85 10.31 5.56
CA ASP A 85 7.21 9.42 4.45
C ASP A 85 7.75 8.09 4.99
N GLN A 86 7.09 7.00 4.59
CA GLN A 86 7.34 5.63 5.00
C GLN A 86 8.02 4.81 3.88
N ALA A 87 8.39 5.42 2.76
CA ALA A 87 8.95 4.68 1.62
C ALA A 87 10.21 3.89 1.98
N GLU A 88 11.12 4.51 2.74
CA GLU A 88 12.34 3.87 3.24
C GLU A 88 12.03 2.75 4.24
N LEU A 89 11.12 3.01 5.19
CA LEU A 89 10.71 2.01 6.18
C LEU A 89 10.11 0.78 5.50
N PHE A 90 9.27 1.00 4.48
CA PHE A 90 8.68 -0.06 3.67
C PHE A 90 9.67 -0.70 2.69
N GLY A 91 10.83 -0.09 2.44
CA GLY A 91 11.83 -0.55 1.49
C GLY A 91 11.45 -0.44 0.02
N ILE A 92 10.37 0.27 -0.29
CA ILE A 92 9.85 0.44 -1.66
C ILE A 92 10.65 1.47 -2.47
N ASP A 93 11.44 2.31 -1.80
CA ASP A 93 12.37 3.27 -2.40
C ASP A 93 13.59 2.59 -3.05
N ARG A 94 14.01 1.45 -2.49
CA ARG A 94 15.19 0.68 -2.92
C ARG A 94 14.86 -0.63 -3.61
N ALA A 95 13.67 -1.18 -3.39
CA ALA A 95 13.27 -2.44 -4.00
C ALA A 95 13.00 -2.27 -5.51
N PRO A 96 13.40 -3.24 -6.34
CA PRO A 96 12.95 -3.29 -7.72
C PRO A 96 11.43 -3.34 -7.81
N ALA A 97 10.87 -2.81 -8.90
CA ALA A 97 9.43 -2.84 -9.12
C ALA A 97 8.91 -4.30 -9.13
N PRO A 98 7.80 -4.58 -8.41
CA PRO A 98 7.21 -5.91 -8.42
C PRO A 98 6.66 -6.24 -9.80
N VAL A 99 6.93 -7.46 -10.27
CA VAL A 99 6.54 -7.92 -11.62
C VAL A 99 5.38 -8.89 -11.57
N ARG A 100 5.25 -9.70 -10.50
CA ARG A 100 4.19 -10.69 -10.33
C ARG A 100 3.62 -10.67 -8.92
N SER A 101 2.39 -11.13 -8.77
CA SER A 101 1.72 -11.36 -7.49
C SER A 101 1.32 -12.83 -7.38
N VAL A 102 1.42 -13.40 -6.18
CA VAL A 102 0.81 -14.69 -5.88
C VAL A 102 -0.71 -14.56 -6.03
N ARG A 103 -1.31 -15.46 -6.82
CA ARG A 103 -2.76 -15.51 -7.02
C ARG A 103 -3.45 -16.24 -5.88
N GLU A 104 -2.91 -17.40 -5.51
CA GLU A 104 -3.40 -18.27 -4.45
C GLU A 104 -2.26 -19.13 -3.90
N LEU A 105 -2.40 -19.59 -2.66
CA LEU A 105 -1.57 -20.64 -2.10
C LEU A 105 -2.19 -22.00 -2.41
N VAL A 106 -1.35 -23.02 -2.52
CA VAL A 106 -1.75 -24.40 -2.83
C VAL A 106 -0.98 -25.36 -1.92
N ASP A 107 -1.53 -26.56 -1.70
CA ASP A 107 -0.87 -27.59 -0.90
C ASP A 107 0.50 -27.96 -1.49
N GLY A 108 1.51 -28.05 -0.61
CA GLY A 108 2.91 -28.23 -1.01
C GLY A 108 3.52 -27.07 -1.82
N GLY A 109 2.82 -25.95 -1.99
CA GLY A 109 3.29 -24.78 -2.71
C GLY A 109 4.47 -24.10 -2.01
N VAL A 110 5.38 -23.53 -2.79
CA VAL A 110 6.57 -22.82 -2.25
C VAL A 110 6.54 -21.37 -2.68
N VAL A 111 6.80 -20.46 -1.74
CA VAL A 111 7.09 -19.05 -2.00
C VAL A 111 8.29 -18.66 -1.13
N ALA A 112 9.49 -18.76 -1.69
CA ALA A 112 10.76 -18.49 -1.01
C ALA A 112 11.56 -17.44 -1.79
N GLY A 113 12.06 -16.44 -1.08
CA GLY A 113 12.86 -15.36 -1.65
C GLY A 113 13.28 -14.37 -0.57
N ARG A 114 14.14 -13.43 -0.93
CA ARG A 114 14.59 -12.39 -0.01
C ARG A 114 13.51 -11.33 0.15
N LEU A 115 13.07 -11.05 1.36
CA LEU A 115 12.17 -9.92 1.64
C LEU A 115 12.90 -8.60 1.36
N VAL A 116 12.42 -7.86 0.36
CA VAL A 116 13.03 -6.58 -0.07
C VAL A 116 12.19 -5.35 0.28
N ALA A 117 10.87 -5.53 0.40
CA ALA A 117 9.95 -4.49 0.82
C ALA A 117 8.70 -5.09 1.48
N ALA A 118 8.00 -4.29 2.29
CA ALA A 118 6.72 -4.65 2.88
C ALA A 118 5.84 -3.40 3.02
N ALA A 119 4.61 -3.44 2.51
CA ALA A 119 3.70 -2.29 2.57
C ALA A 119 2.23 -2.71 2.69
N GLY A 120 1.63 -2.48 3.85
CA GLY A 120 0.31 -3.02 4.18
C GLY A 120 0.38 -4.56 4.30
N PRO A 121 -0.51 -5.33 3.65
CA PRO A 121 -0.45 -6.78 3.64
C PRO A 121 0.54 -7.35 2.61
N ASP A 122 1.18 -6.51 1.78
CA ASP A 122 2.04 -7.00 0.70
C ASP A 122 3.48 -7.19 1.19
N LEU A 123 3.99 -8.42 1.08
CA LEU A 123 5.42 -8.75 1.18
C LEU A 123 6.01 -8.83 -0.23
N HIS A 124 7.12 -8.14 -0.46
CA HIS A 124 7.83 -8.15 -1.74
C HIS A 124 9.07 -9.04 -1.62
N LEU A 125 9.07 -10.16 -2.33
CA LEU A 125 10.12 -11.17 -2.29
C LEU A 125 10.93 -11.11 -3.59
N ALA A 126 12.23 -10.85 -3.49
CA ALA A 126 13.13 -11.03 -4.62
C ALA A 126 13.40 -12.53 -4.81
N VAL A 127 13.04 -13.03 -5.99
CA VAL A 127 13.14 -14.44 -6.38
C VAL A 127 14.01 -14.53 -7.63
N ASP A 128 15.04 -15.38 -7.58
CA ASP A 128 16.00 -15.55 -8.65
C ASP A 128 15.32 -16.06 -9.92
N GLY A 129 15.70 -15.49 -11.07
CA GLY A 129 15.11 -15.81 -12.37
C GLY A 129 13.66 -15.33 -12.59
N VAL A 130 12.99 -14.79 -11.56
CA VAL A 130 11.61 -14.27 -11.66
C VAL A 130 11.54 -12.75 -11.48
N GLY A 131 12.33 -12.20 -10.55
CA GLY A 131 12.21 -10.81 -10.12
C GLY A 131 11.43 -10.68 -8.80
N VAL A 132 10.85 -9.51 -8.55
CA VAL A 132 10.11 -9.25 -7.31
C VAL A 132 8.67 -9.79 -7.41
N VAL A 133 8.34 -10.74 -6.55
CA VAL A 133 7.01 -11.36 -6.41
C VAL A 133 6.33 -10.84 -5.15
N VAL A 134 5.07 -10.42 -5.27
CA VAL A 134 4.27 -9.94 -4.13
C VAL A 134 3.45 -11.09 -3.54
N LEU A 135 3.60 -11.32 -2.24
CA LEU A 135 2.75 -12.19 -1.43
C LEU A 135 1.83 -11.33 -0.56
N ASP A 136 0.53 -11.45 -0.76
CA ASP A 136 -0.48 -10.84 0.11
C ASP A 136 -0.64 -11.70 1.37
N THR A 137 -0.27 -11.17 2.54
CA THR A 137 -0.30 -11.91 3.81
C THR A 137 -1.69 -12.39 4.19
N ARG A 138 -2.75 -11.85 3.60
CA ARG A 138 -4.12 -12.34 3.83
C ARG A 138 -4.33 -13.74 3.25
N LEU A 139 -3.62 -14.10 2.17
CA LEU A 139 -3.66 -15.44 1.57
C LEU A 139 -3.07 -16.52 2.49
N ILE A 140 -2.24 -16.14 3.45
CA ILE A 140 -1.59 -17.05 4.40
C ILE A 140 -2.58 -17.59 5.42
N THR A 141 -3.68 -16.87 5.68
CA THR A 141 -4.66 -17.26 6.68
C THR A 141 -5.21 -18.67 6.38
N GLY A 142 -5.07 -19.58 7.35
CA GLY A 142 -5.53 -20.97 7.23
C GLY A 142 -4.50 -21.95 6.65
N TRP A 143 -3.27 -21.50 6.35
CA TRP A 143 -2.17 -22.36 5.93
C TRP A 143 -1.17 -22.58 7.07
N ASP A 144 -0.72 -23.82 7.21
CA ASP A 144 0.48 -24.11 7.98
C ASP A 144 1.72 -23.72 7.17
N LEU A 145 2.52 -22.80 7.70
CA LEU A 145 3.74 -22.34 7.05
C LEU A 145 4.95 -23.11 7.59
N ALA A 146 5.68 -23.76 6.68
CA ALA A 146 6.98 -24.36 6.97
C ALA A 146 8.11 -23.50 6.37
N ALA A 147 9.19 -23.34 7.13
CA ALA A 147 10.40 -22.74 6.59
C ALA A 147 11.01 -23.66 5.53
N VAL A 148 11.40 -23.08 4.39
CA VAL A 148 12.21 -23.78 3.40
C VAL A 148 13.68 -23.74 3.88
N PRO A 149 14.44 -24.85 3.77
CA PRO A 149 15.86 -24.85 4.10
C PRO A 149 16.60 -23.71 3.38
N ALA A 150 17.49 -23.02 4.07
CA ALA A 150 18.18 -21.85 3.52
C ALA A 150 19.00 -22.18 2.26
N GLU A 151 19.46 -23.43 2.15
CA GLU A 151 20.23 -23.98 1.05
C GLU A 151 19.41 -24.17 -0.22
N ALA A 152 18.08 -24.24 -0.11
CA ALA A 152 17.19 -24.33 -1.27
C ALA A 152 17.09 -23.00 -2.04
N GLY A 153 17.59 -21.90 -1.47
CA GLY A 153 17.59 -20.59 -2.10
C GLY A 153 16.18 -20.01 -2.29
N SER A 154 15.97 -19.33 -3.41
CA SER A 154 14.66 -18.79 -3.78
C SER A 154 13.92 -19.73 -4.74
N ASP A 155 12.61 -19.84 -4.58
CA ASP A 155 11.77 -20.70 -5.41
C ASP A 155 10.30 -20.26 -5.30
N VAL A 156 9.55 -20.39 -6.40
CA VAL A 156 8.13 -20.06 -6.42
C VAL A 156 7.37 -21.11 -7.24
N ARG A 157 6.58 -21.92 -6.54
CA ARG A 157 5.75 -23.00 -7.10
C ARG A 157 4.31 -22.82 -6.69
N VAL A 158 3.77 -21.65 -6.96
CA VAL A 158 2.35 -21.31 -6.78
C VAL A 158 1.87 -20.52 -8.00
N PRO A 159 0.56 -20.51 -8.28
CA PRO A 159 0.02 -19.70 -9.36
C PRO A 159 0.32 -18.21 -9.18
N LEU A 160 0.86 -17.58 -10.23
CA LEU A 160 1.19 -16.15 -10.26
C LEU A 160 0.30 -15.41 -11.27
N ILE A 161 0.15 -14.11 -11.05
CA ILE A 161 -0.43 -13.16 -12.01
C ILE A 161 0.54 -12.01 -12.25
N ASP A 162 0.55 -11.46 -13.46
CA ASP A 162 1.39 -10.31 -13.81
C ASP A 162 0.84 -9.00 -13.20
N ILE A 163 1.74 -8.19 -12.66
CA ILE A 163 1.41 -6.86 -12.15
C ILE A 163 1.48 -5.86 -13.32
N GLY A 164 0.39 -5.13 -13.55
CA GLY A 164 0.30 -4.15 -14.64
C GLY A 164 -0.15 -4.74 -15.99
N GLY A 165 -0.33 -6.06 -16.09
CA GLY A 165 -0.81 -6.75 -17.30
C GLY A 165 -2.32 -6.73 -17.53
N GLY A 166 -3.09 -5.89 -16.82
CA GLY A 166 -4.55 -5.79 -16.98
C GLY A 166 -5.37 -6.96 -16.42
N GLY A 167 -4.74 -7.94 -15.77
CA GLY A 167 -5.43 -9.05 -15.11
C GLY A 167 -6.26 -8.57 -13.92
N VAL A 168 -7.58 -8.80 -13.98
CA VAL A 168 -8.50 -8.51 -12.89
C VAL A 168 -8.24 -9.52 -11.76
N GLN A 169 -7.68 -9.07 -10.63
CA GLN A 169 -7.71 -9.87 -9.41
C GLN A 169 -9.17 -9.91 -8.95
N GLY A 170 -9.85 -11.04 -9.22
CA GLY A 170 -11.14 -11.35 -8.64
C GLY A 170 -11.04 -11.22 -7.13
N GLY A 171 -11.79 -10.27 -6.57
CA GLY A 171 -11.57 -9.77 -5.23
C GLY A 171 -11.63 -10.87 -4.17
N LEU A 172 -10.63 -10.88 -3.29
CA LEU A 172 -10.87 -11.21 -1.89
C LEU A 172 -11.04 -9.88 -1.15
N PHE A 173 -12.31 -9.48 -1.10
CA PHE A 173 -12.92 -8.30 -0.47
C PHE A 173 -12.69 -6.93 -1.12
#